data_AF-A0A2N1T7D2-F1
#
_entry.id   AF-A0A2N1T7D2-F1
#
_cell.length_a   1.000
_cell.length_b   1.000
_cell.length_c   1.000
_cell.angle_alpha   90.00
_cell.angle_beta   90.00
_cell.angle_gamma   90.00
#
_symmetry.space_group_name_H-M   'P 1'
#
loop_
_entity.id
_entity.type
_entity.pdbx_description
1 polymer ?
#
loop_
_entity_poly.entity_id
_entity_poly.type
_entity_poly.pdbx_seq_one_letter_code
_entity_poly.pdbx_strand_id
1 'polypeptide(L)'
;MKYSKIHIIILCFLMQLFAWEILQAAGTAGTSGADFLELGIGSRALSMGEAFTAETNDLSVIYYNPAGLGSMSHPMLSVMHQELIMDSRLENINFCYPIYKGFLGVSNTIFWVPPFDKIDINGNKTGDVVFMNGAFTVGYGYDLEFMYVGASMKYVYQKIDTLFINSVAFDLGVTKGMYMYSPFDAPIRNLHLGLSILNLGSGAKDNPLPRMLRMGLAYKLTNWFGINMDFTEDIISASDLYDFSYGFDESFRVNIGAEVSYLDVIALRAGYQVNEGNRLTMGIGFNYVIQNVAFNIDTSYADSGIFGPTYSITMSFKLIPKIVTYEDRIEAQSHYKMGIKYFVSNDLEAAINEFKLTRDYDPYYKNIDRKIEDLREIQNLMQENQKLEEEIQKQQ
;
A
#
# COMPACT_ATOMS: atom_id res chain seq x y z
N MET A 1 -40.01 23.47 -22.60
CA MET A 1 -39.42 22.48 -23.55
C MET A 1 -38.12 22.95 -24.25
N LYS A 2 -37.34 23.91 -23.70
CA LYS A 2 -36.04 24.33 -24.29
C LYS A 2 -34.79 23.75 -23.59
N TYR A 3 -34.91 23.20 -22.38
CA TYR A 3 -33.76 22.69 -21.60
C TYR A 3 -33.38 21.22 -21.86
N SER A 4 -34.24 20.43 -22.52
CA SER A 4 -33.96 19.02 -22.85
C SER A 4 -32.93 18.87 -23.98
N LYS A 5 -32.87 19.84 -24.92
CA LYS A 5 -31.88 19.80 -26.03
C LYS A 5 -30.45 20.10 -25.57
N ILE A 6 -30.26 20.84 -24.46
CA ILE A 6 -28.94 21.17 -23.90
C ILE A 6 -28.31 19.96 -23.20
N HIS A 7 -29.11 19.15 -22.52
CA HIS A 7 -28.63 17.93 -21.85
C HIS A 7 -28.20 16.86 -22.87
N ILE A 8 -28.87 16.76 -24.01
CA ILE A 8 -28.49 15.83 -25.09
C ILE A 8 -27.17 16.27 -25.76
N ILE A 9 -26.95 17.58 -25.92
CA ILE A 9 -25.71 18.11 -26.51
C ILE A 9 -24.52 17.96 -25.55
N ILE A 10 -24.72 18.13 -24.23
CA ILE A 10 -23.68 17.88 -23.21
C ILE A 10 -23.38 16.37 -23.11
N LEU A 11 -24.38 15.51 -23.25
CA LEU A 11 -24.18 14.05 -23.28
C LEU A 11 -23.42 13.61 -24.54
N CYS A 12 -23.68 14.24 -25.70
CA CYS A 12 -22.89 14.02 -26.92
C CYS A 12 -21.46 14.54 -26.82
N PHE A 13 -21.19 15.60 -26.06
CA PHE A 13 -19.85 16.09 -25.75
C PHE A 13 -19.11 15.16 -24.75
N LEU A 14 -19.84 14.57 -23.80
CA LEU A 14 -19.35 13.49 -22.92
C LEU A 14 -19.09 12.18 -23.67
N MET A 15 -19.84 11.88 -24.75
CA MET A 15 -19.62 10.70 -25.60
C MET A 15 -18.51 10.88 -26.64
N GLN A 16 -18.15 12.10 -27.03
CA GLN A 16 -17.04 12.37 -27.96
C GLN A 16 -15.67 12.47 -27.24
N LEU A 17 -15.65 12.64 -25.92
CA LEU A 17 -14.45 12.43 -25.11
C LEU A 17 -14.14 10.93 -24.88
N PHE A 18 -15.02 10.01 -25.34
CA PHE A 18 -14.66 8.62 -25.66
C PHE A 18 -13.93 8.51 -27.02
N ALA A 19 -13.24 9.58 -27.45
CA ALA A 19 -12.22 9.52 -28.49
C ALA A 19 -11.07 8.65 -27.97
N TRP A 20 -11.28 7.34 -28.12
CA TRP A 20 -10.29 6.30 -28.06
C TRP A 20 -9.30 6.57 -29.19
N GLU A 21 -8.20 7.24 -28.88
CA GLU A 21 -6.95 6.86 -29.52
C GLU A 21 -6.41 5.71 -28.69
N ILE A 22 -6.55 4.49 -29.21
CA ILE A 22 -5.70 3.39 -28.77
C ILE A 22 -4.30 3.81 -29.21
N LEU A 23 -3.55 4.37 -28.27
CA LEU A 23 -2.13 4.61 -28.42
C LEU A 23 -1.46 3.23 -28.53
N GLN A 24 -1.42 2.68 -29.74
CA GLN A 24 -0.55 1.57 -30.08
C GLN A 24 0.84 2.17 -30.35
N ALA A 25 1.53 2.52 -29.27
CA ALA A 25 2.97 2.69 -29.34
C ALA A 25 3.56 1.28 -29.28
N ALA A 26 4.22 0.83 -30.35
CA ALA A 26 4.95 -0.43 -30.37
C ALA A 26 6.37 -0.17 -29.85
N GLY A 27 6.62 -0.53 -28.59
CA GLY A 27 7.85 -0.32 -27.84
C GLY A 27 8.68 -1.59 -27.68
N THR A 28 9.96 -1.44 -27.38
CA THR A 28 10.87 -2.57 -27.17
C THR A 28 10.79 -3.06 -25.73
N ALA A 29 10.32 -4.30 -25.51
CA ALA A 29 10.42 -4.98 -24.22
C ALA A 29 11.89 -5.06 -23.78
N GLY A 30 12.29 -4.22 -22.81
CA GLY A 30 13.61 -4.30 -22.22
C GLY A 30 13.72 -5.55 -21.36
N THR A 31 14.86 -6.24 -21.41
CA THR A 31 15.10 -7.43 -20.59
C THR A 31 15.47 -7.01 -19.18
N SER A 32 14.60 -7.30 -18.21
CA SER A 32 14.88 -7.13 -16.79
C SER A 32 15.44 -8.41 -16.18
N GLY A 33 16.12 -8.27 -15.05
CA GLY A 33 16.53 -9.37 -14.20
C GLY A 33 15.55 -9.50 -13.05
N ALA A 34 15.07 -10.71 -12.78
CA ALA A 34 14.11 -10.98 -11.70
C ALA A 34 12.68 -10.42 -11.93
N ASP A 35 12.12 -10.66 -13.11
CA ASP A 35 10.77 -10.24 -13.55
C ASP A 35 9.63 -10.65 -12.59
N PHE A 36 9.84 -11.67 -11.75
CA PHE A 36 8.85 -12.06 -10.72
C PHE A 36 8.55 -10.92 -9.73
N LEU A 37 9.41 -9.91 -9.63
CA LEU A 37 9.22 -8.70 -8.82
C LEU A 37 8.14 -7.75 -9.37
N GLU A 38 7.65 -7.98 -10.58
CA GLU A 38 6.53 -7.24 -11.18
C GLU A 38 5.19 -7.90 -10.89
N LEU A 39 5.18 -9.16 -10.43
CA LEU A 39 3.96 -9.88 -10.08
C LEU A 39 3.35 -9.31 -8.79
N GLY A 40 2.17 -8.72 -8.91
CA GLY A 40 1.45 -8.09 -7.80
C GLY A 40 1.18 -9.02 -6.62
N ILE A 41 1.12 -8.43 -5.43
CA ILE A 41 0.92 -9.13 -4.17
C ILE A 41 -0.36 -8.66 -3.49
N GLY A 42 -1.12 -9.58 -2.94
CA GLY A 42 -2.35 -9.33 -2.22
C GLY A 42 -3.58 -9.37 -3.12
N SER A 43 -4.49 -10.30 -2.82
CA SER A 43 -5.72 -10.51 -3.61
C SER A 43 -6.61 -9.28 -3.66
N ARG A 44 -6.64 -8.49 -2.58
CA ARG A 44 -7.34 -7.20 -2.56
C ARG A 44 -6.76 -6.23 -3.59
N ALA A 45 -5.44 -6.08 -3.66
CA ALA A 45 -4.79 -5.21 -4.63
C ALA A 45 -4.96 -5.72 -6.07
N LEU A 46 -4.74 -7.03 -6.28
CA LEU A 46 -4.92 -7.68 -7.59
C LEU A 46 -6.35 -7.50 -8.12
N SER A 47 -7.37 -7.61 -7.27
CA SER A 47 -8.78 -7.42 -7.65
C SER A 47 -9.16 -5.98 -8.03
N MET A 48 -8.31 -5.02 -7.69
CA MET A 48 -8.45 -3.60 -8.02
C MET A 48 -7.49 -3.19 -9.14
N GLY A 49 -7.04 -4.16 -9.95
CA GLY A 49 -6.11 -3.91 -11.05
C GLY A 49 -4.74 -3.42 -10.57
N GLU A 50 -4.33 -3.73 -9.34
CA GLU A 50 -3.09 -3.24 -8.71
C GLU A 50 -3.04 -1.71 -8.49
N ALA A 51 -4.19 -1.04 -8.49
CA ALA A 51 -4.33 0.35 -8.08
C ALA A 51 -4.28 0.47 -6.54
N PHE A 52 -3.06 0.42 -5.99
CA PHE A 52 -2.81 0.22 -4.56
C PHE A 52 -1.69 1.09 -3.97
N THR A 53 -1.02 1.92 -4.77
CA THR A 53 0.11 2.76 -4.31
C THR A 53 -0.32 3.78 -3.26
N ALA A 54 -1.54 4.29 -3.36
CA ALA A 54 -2.11 5.24 -2.40
C ALA A 54 -2.98 4.60 -1.32
N GLU A 55 -3.14 3.27 -1.34
CA GLU A 55 -3.94 2.58 -0.34
C GLU A 55 -3.25 2.48 1.01
N THR A 56 -4.08 2.27 2.03
CA THR A 56 -3.68 2.27 3.43
C THR A 56 -4.36 1.11 4.17
N ASN A 57 -3.81 0.75 5.32
CA ASN A 57 -4.36 -0.26 6.25
C ASN A 57 -4.43 -1.70 5.74
N ASP A 58 -3.57 -2.06 4.79
CA ASP A 58 -3.37 -3.41 4.26
C ASP A 58 -1.88 -3.78 4.27
N LEU A 59 -1.53 -5.05 4.45
CA LEU A 59 -0.14 -5.51 4.47
C LEU A 59 0.51 -5.55 3.07
N SER A 60 -0.29 -5.63 2.02
CA SER A 60 0.18 -5.66 0.64
C SER A 60 0.90 -4.36 0.24
N VAL A 61 0.73 -3.29 1.02
CA VAL A 61 1.47 -2.02 0.84
C VAL A 61 2.98 -2.19 0.94
N ILE A 62 3.50 -3.23 1.60
CA ILE A 62 4.96 -3.50 1.63
C ILE A 62 5.51 -3.66 0.21
N TYR A 63 4.72 -4.24 -0.71
CA TYR A 63 5.07 -4.42 -2.11
C TYR A 63 4.87 -3.13 -2.93
N TYR A 64 3.71 -2.49 -2.80
CA TYR A 64 3.33 -1.37 -3.68
C TYR A 64 3.88 -0.01 -3.23
N ASN A 65 3.89 0.27 -1.94
CA ASN A 65 4.37 1.54 -1.38
C ASN A 65 4.68 1.39 0.12
N PRO A 66 5.96 1.28 0.52
CA PRO A 66 6.33 1.05 1.92
C PRO A 66 5.87 2.16 2.87
N ALA A 67 5.53 3.37 2.40
CA ALA A 67 4.91 4.38 3.25
C ALA A 67 3.56 3.96 3.83
N GLY A 68 2.85 3.05 3.17
CA GLY A 68 1.60 2.49 3.69
C GLY A 68 1.77 1.81 5.05
N LEU A 69 2.97 1.29 5.38
CA LEU A 69 3.27 0.77 6.71
C LEU A 69 3.06 1.82 7.80
N GLY A 70 3.35 3.09 7.52
CA GLY A 70 3.13 4.20 8.45
C GLY A 70 1.65 4.47 8.75
N SER A 71 0.73 3.93 7.94
CA SER A 71 -0.71 4.03 8.21
C SER A 71 -1.22 2.91 9.13
N MET A 72 -0.45 1.84 9.34
CA MET A 72 -0.89 0.70 10.14
C MET A 72 -1.19 1.14 11.57
N SER A 73 -2.12 0.44 12.21
CA SER A 73 -2.47 0.70 13.62
C SER A 73 -2.40 -0.56 14.49
N HIS A 74 -2.25 -1.73 13.86
CA HIS A 74 -2.34 -3.02 14.53
C HIS A 74 -1.31 -4.00 13.95
N PRO A 75 -0.73 -4.89 14.78
CA PRO A 75 0.00 -6.03 14.26
C PRO A 75 -0.87 -6.85 13.32
N MET A 76 -0.31 -7.25 12.19
CA MET A 76 -1.01 -8.04 11.19
C MET A 76 -0.09 -9.12 10.64
N LEU A 77 -0.67 -10.27 10.31
CA LEU A 77 -0.08 -11.33 9.52
C LEU A 77 -0.94 -11.53 8.28
N SER A 78 -0.36 -11.72 7.11
CA SER A 78 -1.07 -12.06 5.88
C SER A 78 -0.31 -13.13 5.12
N VAL A 79 -1.04 -14.08 4.55
CA VAL A 79 -0.51 -15.13 3.69
C VAL A 79 -1.31 -15.13 2.39
N MET A 80 -0.62 -15.27 1.28
CA MET A 80 -1.20 -15.23 -0.05
C MET A 80 -0.67 -16.41 -0.86
N HIS A 81 -1.57 -17.01 -1.63
CA HIS A 81 -1.28 -17.98 -2.67
C HIS A 81 -1.92 -17.50 -3.98
N GLN A 82 -1.16 -17.54 -5.07
CA GLN A 82 -1.62 -17.21 -6.41
C GLN A 82 -1.20 -18.29 -7.39
N GLU A 83 -2.19 -18.84 -8.08
CA GLU A 83 -1.99 -19.75 -9.20
C GLU A 83 -1.90 -18.90 -10.48
N LEU A 84 -0.74 -18.98 -11.12
CA LEU A 84 -0.42 -18.29 -12.37
C LEU A 84 -0.52 -19.29 -13.53
N ILE A 85 -0.09 -18.84 -14.70
CA ILE A 85 -0.16 -19.63 -15.93
C ILE A 85 0.87 -20.77 -15.90
N MET A 86 0.60 -21.86 -16.63
CA MET A 86 1.51 -23.03 -16.74
C MET A 86 1.92 -23.65 -15.39
N ASP A 87 0.97 -23.75 -14.46
CA ASP A 87 1.16 -24.30 -13.10
C ASP A 87 2.24 -23.56 -12.27
N SER A 88 2.61 -22.34 -12.67
CA SER A 88 3.51 -21.49 -11.88
C SER A 88 2.75 -20.87 -10.71
N ARG A 89 3.46 -20.65 -9.60
CA ARG A 89 2.86 -20.21 -8.34
C ARG A 89 3.64 -19.09 -7.72
N LEU A 90 2.91 -18.15 -7.13
CA LEU A 90 3.45 -17.09 -6.30
C LEU A 90 2.89 -17.21 -4.89
N GLU A 91 3.78 -17.39 -3.93
CA GLU A 91 3.47 -17.43 -2.52
C GLU A 91 4.00 -16.16 -1.86
N ASN A 92 3.24 -15.59 -0.94
CA ASN A 92 3.70 -14.46 -0.17
C ASN A 92 3.25 -14.52 1.29
N ILE A 93 4.16 -14.16 2.20
CA ILE A 93 3.88 -14.04 3.63
C ILE A 93 4.33 -12.66 4.08
N ASN A 94 3.40 -11.90 4.66
CA ASN A 94 3.64 -10.56 5.20
C ASN A 94 3.35 -10.54 6.71
N PHE A 95 4.18 -9.83 7.45
CA PHE A 95 3.97 -9.56 8.85
C PHE A 95 4.31 -8.11 9.15
N CYS A 96 3.53 -7.43 9.99
CA CYS A 96 3.91 -6.14 10.54
C CYS A 96 3.72 -6.08 12.05
N TYR A 97 4.57 -5.28 12.69
CA TYR A 97 4.52 -5.03 14.12
C TYR A 97 4.87 -3.56 14.41
N PRO A 98 4.16 -2.91 15.35
CA PRO A 98 4.49 -1.56 15.78
C PRO A 98 5.85 -1.56 16.48
N ILE A 99 6.79 -0.75 15.98
CA ILE A 99 8.10 -0.57 16.60
C ILE A 99 8.38 0.93 16.68
N TYR A 100 8.61 1.42 17.89
CA TYR A 100 8.68 2.87 18.18
C TYR A 100 7.44 3.61 17.64
N LYS A 101 7.65 4.73 16.95
CA LYS A 101 6.59 5.60 16.39
C LYS A 101 6.20 5.21 14.95
N GLY A 102 6.47 3.98 14.55
CA GLY A 102 6.16 3.47 13.21
C GLY A 102 5.90 1.97 13.21
N PHE A 103 5.90 1.38 12.03
CA PHE A 103 5.67 -0.04 11.85
C PHE A 103 6.80 -0.66 11.06
N LEU A 104 7.35 -1.76 11.60
CA LEU A 104 8.22 -2.65 10.87
C LEU A 104 7.35 -3.65 10.12
N GLY A 105 7.61 -3.81 8.82
CA GLY A 105 7.05 -4.83 7.96
C GLY A 105 8.13 -5.82 7.52
N VAL A 106 7.80 -7.10 7.50
CA VAL A 106 8.62 -8.15 6.90
C VAL A 106 7.77 -8.88 5.88
N SER A 107 8.31 -9.11 4.70
CA SER A 107 7.63 -9.83 3.62
C SER A 107 8.57 -10.85 3.01
N ASN A 108 8.06 -12.02 2.67
CA ASN A 108 8.78 -12.99 1.87
C ASN A 108 7.89 -13.45 0.72
N THR A 109 8.38 -13.23 -0.50
CA THR A 109 7.72 -13.65 -1.74
C THR A 109 8.53 -14.76 -2.36
N ILE A 110 7.86 -15.82 -2.81
CA ILE A 110 8.48 -16.96 -3.49
C ILE A 110 7.68 -17.25 -4.75
N PHE A 111 8.34 -17.14 -5.89
CA PHE A 111 7.85 -17.59 -7.18
C PHE A 111 8.51 -18.92 -7.54
N TRP A 112 7.71 -19.92 -7.88
CA TRP A 112 8.24 -21.23 -8.25
C TRP A 112 7.41 -21.90 -9.35
N VAL A 113 8.07 -22.79 -10.07
CA VAL A 113 7.47 -23.62 -11.12
C VAL A 113 7.70 -25.08 -10.76
N PRO A 114 6.72 -25.98 -10.99
CA PRO A 114 6.93 -27.41 -10.82
C PRO A 114 8.20 -27.89 -11.54
N PRO A 115 8.99 -28.81 -10.92
CA PRO A 115 10.18 -29.34 -11.57
C PRO A 115 9.84 -29.98 -12.92
N PHE A 116 10.68 -29.71 -13.91
CA PHE A 116 10.52 -30.24 -15.27
C PHE A 116 11.79 -30.95 -15.74
N ASP A 117 11.64 -31.79 -16.77
CA ASP A 117 12.71 -32.68 -17.23
C ASP A 117 13.94 -31.91 -17.72
N LYS A 118 15.12 -32.27 -17.20
CA LYS A 118 16.42 -31.84 -17.72
C LYS A 118 16.82 -32.77 -18.86
N ILE A 119 16.78 -32.28 -20.09
CA ILE A 119 17.11 -33.05 -21.30
C ILE A 119 18.51 -32.73 -21.81
N ASP A 120 19.26 -33.75 -22.25
CA ASP A 120 20.53 -33.57 -22.96
C ASP A 120 20.32 -33.23 -24.45
N ILE A 121 21.42 -32.98 -25.17
CA ILE A 121 21.37 -32.67 -26.61
C ILE A 121 20.77 -33.81 -27.46
N ASN A 122 20.76 -35.03 -26.92
CA ASN A 122 20.26 -36.23 -27.57
C ASN A 122 18.79 -36.53 -27.19
N GLY A 123 18.17 -35.67 -26.36
CA GLY A 123 16.79 -35.82 -25.89
C GLY A 123 16.61 -36.79 -24.72
N ASN A 124 17.69 -37.28 -24.11
CA ASN A 124 17.61 -38.15 -22.94
C ASN A 124 17.40 -37.34 -21.66
N LYS A 125 16.50 -37.80 -20.79
CA LYS A 125 16.33 -37.23 -19.45
C LYS A 125 17.57 -37.52 -18.60
N THR A 126 18.17 -36.46 -18.07
CA THR A 126 19.37 -36.50 -17.21
C THR A 126 19.09 -36.11 -15.76
N GLY A 127 17.90 -35.57 -15.47
CA GLY A 127 17.46 -35.15 -14.14
C GLY A 127 16.24 -34.23 -14.22
N ASP A 128 16.02 -33.44 -13.18
CA ASP A 128 14.96 -32.42 -13.13
C ASP A 128 15.59 -31.02 -12.92
N VAL A 129 15.00 -30.00 -13.54
CA VAL A 129 15.35 -28.58 -13.33
C VAL A 129 14.43 -28.01 -12.26
N VAL A 130 15.03 -27.45 -11.21
CA VAL A 130 14.30 -26.70 -10.17
C VAL A 130 14.42 -25.21 -10.45
N PHE A 131 13.29 -24.54 -10.58
CA PHE A 131 13.20 -23.09 -10.77
C PHE A 131 12.50 -22.45 -9.56
N MET A 132 13.21 -21.58 -8.86
CA MET A 132 12.68 -20.87 -7.70
C MET A 132 13.34 -19.50 -7.58
N ASN A 133 12.51 -18.46 -7.52
CA ASN A 133 12.92 -17.09 -7.24
C ASN A 133 12.25 -16.63 -5.96
N GLY A 134 12.90 -15.78 -5.19
CA GLY A 134 12.26 -15.16 -4.05
C GLY A 134 12.88 -13.83 -3.66
N ALA A 135 12.10 -13.07 -2.89
CA ALA A 135 12.48 -11.78 -2.37
C ALA A 135 12.12 -11.71 -0.89
N PHE A 136 13.12 -11.52 -0.05
CA PHE A 136 12.93 -11.21 1.37
C PHE A 136 13.02 -9.70 1.56
N THR A 137 11.94 -9.09 2.04
CA THR A 137 11.80 -7.65 2.19
C THR A 137 11.65 -7.29 3.65
N VAL A 138 12.40 -6.28 4.10
CA VAL A 138 12.20 -5.64 5.40
C VAL A 138 11.94 -4.16 5.14
N GLY A 139 10.82 -3.66 5.64
CA GLY A 139 10.40 -2.28 5.47
C GLY A 139 10.05 -1.62 6.78
N TYR A 140 10.16 -0.29 6.82
CA TYR A 140 9.72 0.51 7.94
C TYR A 140 8.92 1.70 7.42
N GLY A 141 7.76 1.95 8.02
CA GLY A 141 6.90 3.09 7.73
C GLY A 141 6.67 3.95 8.96
N TYR A 142 6.61 5.26 8.76
CA TYR A 142 6.49 6.26 9.81
C TYR A 142 5.39 7.29 9.47
N ASP A 143 4.60 7.68 10.46
CA ASP A 143 3.60 8.76 10.33
C ASP A 143 4.19 10.11 10.76
N LEU A 144 4.43 11.00 9.80
CA LEU A 144 4.87 12.38 10.04
C LEU A 144 3.70 13.34 10.33
N GLU A 145 2.50 12.83 10.62
CA GLU A 145 1.23 13.54 10.84
C GLU A 145 0.61 14.13 9.58
N PHE A 146 1.41 14.83 8.78
CA PHE A 146 0.99 15.45 7.52
C PHE A 146 1.14 14.51 6.32
N MET A 147 2.01 13.50 6.41
CA MET A 147 2.24 12.47 5.41
C MET A 147 2.80 11.21 6.06
N TYR A 148 2.66 10.07 5.39
CA TYR A 148 3.35 8.83 5.70
C TYR A 148 4.58 8.71 4.82
N VAL A 149 5.67 8.25 5.39
CA VAL A 149 6.92 7.96 4.68
C VAL A 149 7.34 6.53 4.98
N GLY A 150 8.01 5.88 4.04
CA GLY A 150 8.52 4.54 4.27
C GLY A 150 9.66 4.19 3.35
N ALA A 151 10.45 3.22 3.81
CA ALA A 151 11.56 2.65 3.06
C ALA A 151 11.57 1.14 3.25
N SER A 152 12.06 0.41 2.25
CA SER A 152 12.25 -1.04 2.33
C SER A 152 13.60 -1.44 1.74
N MET A 153 14.11 -2.59 2.19
CA MET A 153 15.24 -3.29 1.60
C MET A 153 14.80 -4.70 1.21
N LYS A 154 15.11 -5.10 -0.01
CA LYS A 154 14.81 -6.41 -0.61
C LYS A 154 16.10 -7.18 -0.85
N TYR A 155 16.16 -8.41 -0.37
CA TYR A 155 17.16 -9.40 -0.73
C TYR A 155 16.52 -10.40 -1.70
N VAL A 156 16.94 -10.33 -2.96
CA VAL A 156 16.44 -11.15 -4.06
C VAL A 156 17.37 -12.33 -4.24
N TYR A 157 16.82 -13.54 -4.28
CA TYR A 157 17.57 -14.78 -4.51
C TYR A 157 16.89 -15.58 -5.60
N GLN A 158 17.67 -16.07 -6.56
CA GLN A 158 17.18 -16.82 -7.70
C GLN A 158 17.98 -18.10 -7.85
N LYS A 159 17.28 -19.21 -8.01
CA LYS A 159 17.85 -20.54 -8.22
C LYS A 159 17.28 -21.15 -9.48
N ILE A 160 18.17 -21.49 -10.40
CA ILE A 160 17.86 -22.24 -11.62
C ILE A 160 18.81 -23.43 -11.67
N ASP A 161 18.33 -24.61 -11.30
CA ASP A 161 19.12 -25.84 -11.17
C ASP A 161 20.38 -25.63 -10.29
N THR A 162 21.55 -25.43 -10.91
CA THR A 162 22.84 -25.22 -10.25
C THR A 162 23.24 -23.75 -10.13
N LEU A 163 22.59 -22.86 -10.88
CA LEU A 163 22.89 -21.43 -10.86
C LEU A 163 22.17 -20.76 -9.70
N PHE A 164 22.92 -19.97 -8.93
CA PHE A 164 22.39 -19.15 -7.83
C PHE A 164 22.80 -17.70 -8.05
N ILE A 165 21.82 -16.79 -8.03
CA ILE A 165 22.02 -15.35 -8.20
C ILE A 165 21.41 -14.65 -6.99
N ASN A 166 22.11 -13.65 -6.46
CA ASN A 166 21.60 -12.82 -5.38
C ASN A 166 21.71 -11.35 -5.77
N SER A 167 20.70 -10.57 -5.42
CA SER A 167 20.68 -9.12 -5.64
C SER A 167 20.09 -8.42 -4.42
N VAL A 168 20.38 -7.14 -4.28
CA VAL A 168 19.80 -6.27 -3.25
C VAL A 168 19.10 -5.10 -3.92
N ALA A 169 17.93 -4.74 -3.42
CA ALA A 169 17.14 -3.60 -3.88
C ALA A 169 16.63 -2.78 -2.70
N PHE A 170 16.33 -1.51 -2.96
CA PHE A 170 15.77 -0.58 -2.01
C PHE A 170 14.50 0.04 -2.60
N ASP A 171 13.51 0.22 -1.74
CA ASP A 171 12.26 0.90 -2.09
C ASP A 171 12.09 2.13 -1.22
N LEU A 172 11.53 3.20 -1.80
CA LEU A 172 11.16 4.42 -1.10
C LEU A 172 9.72 4.77 -1.43
N GLY A 173 9.01 5.26 -0.41
CA GLY A 173 7.58 5.51 -0.50
C GLY A 173 7.16 6.75 0.27
N VAL A 174 6.13 7.39 -0.24
CA VAL A 174 5.44 8.52 0.38
C VAL A 174 3.94 8.37 0.13
N THR A 175 3.12 8.63 1.14
CA THR A 175 1.66 8.70 1.00
C THR A 175 1.11 9.88 1.79
N LYS A 176 0.30 10.74 1.16
CA LYS A 176 -0.33 11.89 1.81
C LYS A 176 -1.84 11.75 1.81
N GLY A 177 -2.43 11.72 3.01
CA GLY A 177 -3.88 11.76 3.20
C GLY A 177 -4.40 13.19 3.35
N MET A 178 -5.40 13.54 2.56
CA MET A 178 -6.06 14.84 2.51
C MET A 178 -7.57 14.68 2.68
N TYR A 179 -8.22 15.75 3.12
CA TYR A 179 -9.66 15.85 3.11
C TYR A 179 -10.12 16.43 1.78
N MET A 180 -11.07 15.76 1.13
CA MET A 180 -11.80 16.24 -0.04
C MET A 180 -13.31 16.19 0.24
N TYR A 181 -14.08 17.06 -0.41
CA TYR A 181 -15.53 17.16 -0.15
C TYR A 181 -16.24 15.84 -0.52
N SER A 182 -16.85 15.21 0.48
CA SER A 182 -17.69 14.01 0.35
C SER A 182 -19.12 14.27 0.85
N PRO A 183 -20.13 13.55 0.33
CA PRO A 183 -21.43 13.45 0.99
C PRO A 183 -21.31 12.83 2.40
N PHE A 184 -22.36 12.98 3.23
CA PHE A 184 -22.40 12.48 4.62
C PHE A 184 -21.88 11.03 4.74
N ASP A 185 -21.05 10.77 5.76
CA ASP A 185 -20.44 9.45 6.13
C ASP A 185 -19.13 9.02 5.43
N ALA A 186 -18.26 9.96 5.03
CA ALA A 186 -16.91 9.65 4.55
C ALA A 186 -15.82 9.79 5.64
N PRO A 187 -14.70 9.06 5.53
CA PRO A 187 -13.55 9.25 6.41
C PRO A 187 -12.98 10.68 6.34
N ILE A 188 -12.45 11.18 7.46
CA ILE A 188 -11.85 12.54 7.58
C ILE A 188 -10.67 12.74 6.61
N ARG A 189 -9.98 11.66 6.23
CA ARG A 189 -8.96 11.66 5.16
C ARG A 189 -9.42 10.70 4.08
N ASN A 190 -10.30 11.18 3.21
CA ASN A 190 -10.90 10.37 2.14
C ASN A 190 -10.10 10.38 0.84
N LEU A 191 -9.16 11.31 0.64
CA LEU A 191 -8.27 11.31 -0.53
C LEU A 191 -6.84 11.00 -0.10
N HIS A 192 -6.22 10.01 -0.72
CA HIS A 192 -4.80 9.71 -0.56
C HIS A 192 -4.07 9.83 -1.88
N LEU A 193 -2.90 10.44 -1.85
CA LEU A 193 -1.95 10.47 -2.95
C LEU A 193 -0.70 9.71 -2.54
N GLY A 194 -0.30 8.73 -3.35
CA GLY A 194 0.86 7.88 -3.12
C GLY A 194 1.91 8.09 -4.20
N LEU A 195 3.18 8.05 -3.81
CA LEU A 195 4.32 8.03 -4.71
C LEU A 195 5.31 7.00 -4.17
N SER A 196 5.81 6.11 -5.04
CA SER A 196 6.83 5.14 -4.67
C SER A 196 7.82 4.90 -5.79
N ILE A 197 9.06 4.61 -5.42
CA ILE A 197 10.11 4.15 -6.32
C ILE A 197 10.58 2.81 -5.77
N LEU A 198 10.45 1.76 -6.57
CA LEU A 198 10.70 0.38 -6.17
C LEU A 198 11.91 -0.21 -6.88
N ASN A 199 12.53 -1.18 -6.22
CA ASN A 199 13.60 -2.05 -6.71
C ASN A 199 14.87 -1.29 -7.16
N LEU A 200 15.20 -0.17 -6.52
CA LEU A 200 16.47 0.53 -6.74
C LEU A 200 17.63 -0.29 -6.19
N GLY A 201 18.40 -0.95 -7.05
CA GLY A 201 19.34 -1.96 -6.58
C GLY A 201 20.41 -2.40 -7.55
N SER A 202 21.17 -3.39 -7.11
CA SER A 202 22.10 -4.13 -7.96
C SER A 202 21.34 -4.96 -8.98
N GLY A 203 21.82 -5.07 -10.21
CA GLY A 203 21.26 -5.98 -11.21
C GLY A 203 21.33 -7.46 -10.79
N ALA A 204 20.46 -8.29 -11.36
CA ALA A 204 20.58 -9.74 -11.31
C ALA A 204 21.53 -10.20 -12.42
N LYS A 205 22.79 -10.47 -12.03
CA LYS A 205 23.88 -10.79 -12.94
C LYS A 205 24.17 -9.63 -13.91
N ASP A 206 23.84 -9.78 -15.19
CA ASP A 206 24.13 -8.79 -16.24
C ASP A 206 22.93 -7.85 -16.50
N ASN A 207 21.75 -8.19 -15.98
CA ASN A 207 20.52 -7.44 -16.21
C ASN A 207 20.13 -6.59 -14.99
N PRO A 208 19.67 -5.34 -15.17
CA PRO A 208 19.16 -4.51 -14.08
C PRO A 208 17.88 -5.12 -13.49
N LEU A 209 17.57 -4.82 -12.22
CA LEU A 209 16.28 -5.16 -11.62
C LEU A 209 15.15 -4.29 -12.22
N PRO A 210 13.87 -4.75 -12.17
CA PRO A 210 12.74 -3.98 -12.69
C PRO A 210 12.43 -2.85 -11.73
N ARG A 211 13.02 -1.68 -11.97
CA ARG A 211 12.72 -0.48 -11.18
C ARG A 211 11.36 0.04 -11.59
N MET A 212 10.52 0.38 -10.63
CA MET A 212 9.18 0.88 -10.91
C MET A 212 8.98 2.22 -10.22
N LEU A 213 8.50 3.21 -10.96
CA LEU A 213 7.93 4.43 -10.41
C LEU A 213 6.41 4.28 -10.39
N ARG A 214 5.79 4.35 -9.21
CA ARG A 214 4.32 4.30 -9.09
C ARG A 214 3.78 5.58 -8.49
N MET A 215 2.72 6.10 -9.10
CA MET A 215 1.95 7.25 -8.65
C MET A 215 0.49 6.83 -8.47
N GLY A 216 -0.05 6.96 -7.27
CA GLY A 216 -1.40 6.51 -6.96
C GLY A 216 -2.31 7.60 -6.42
N LEU A 217 -3.60 7.42 -6.66
CA LEU A 217 -4.71 8.16 -6.07
C LEU A 217 -5.71 7.16 -5.53
N ALA A 218 -6.07 7.29 -4.25
CA ALA A 218 -7.15 6.51 -3.63
C ALA A 218 -8.18 7.48 -3.04
N TYR A 219 -9.43 7.39 -3.50
CA TYR A 219 -10.51 8.26 -3.10
C TYR A 219 -11.71 7.48 -2.56
N LYS A 220 -11.97 7.62 -1.25
CA LYS A 220 -13.08 6.98 -0.53
C LYS A 220 -14.27 7.93 -0.46
N LEU A 221 -15.16 7.85 -1.43
CA LEU A 221 -16.33 8.74 -1.49
C LEU A 221 -17.28 8.54 -0.30
N THR A 222 -17.39 7.32 0.20
CA THR A 222 -18.15 6.97 1.42
C THR A 222 -17.43 5.83 2.14
N ASN A 223 -17.81 5.52 3.39
CA ASN A 223 -17.29 4.33 4.10
C ASN A 223 -17.45 3.01 3.30
N TRP A 224 -18.49 2.91 2.47
CA TRP A 224 -18.81 1.72 1.69
C TRP A 224 -18.33 1.77 0.22
N PHE A 225 -17.76 2.89 -0.26
CA PHE A 225 -17.37 3.03 -1.67
C PHE A 225 -16.06 3.78 -1.86
N GLY A 226 -15.12 3.17 -2.59
CA GLY A 226 -13.82 3.75 -2.93
C GLY A 226 -13.44 3.53 -4.40
N ILE A 227 -12.66 4.46 -4.94
CA ILE A 227 -12.09 4.40 -6.30
C ILE A 227 -10.60 4.66 -6.20
N ASN A 228 -9.82 3.87 -6.93
CA ASN A 228 -8.38 3.90 -6.95
C ASN A 228 -7.88 4.05 -8.38
N MET A 229 -6.80 4.78 -8.56
CA MET A 229 -6.12 4.94 -9.84
C MET A 229 -4.62 5.00 -9.61
N ASP A 230 -3.89 4.16 -10.31
CA ASP A 230 -2.42 4.14 -10.28
C ASP A 230 -1.85 4.31 -11.69
N PHE A 231 -0.76 5.05 -11.78
CA PHE A 231 0.12 5.15 -12.93
C PHE A 231 1.44 4.50 -12.55
N THR A 232 1.91 3.56 -13.37
CA THR A 232 3.18 2.88 -13.15
C THR A 232 4.06 3.02 -14.38
N GLU A 233 5.33 3.34 -14.18
CA GLU A 233 6.35 3.42 -15.22
C GLU A 233 7.55 2.54 -14.80
N ASP A 234 7.97 1.62 -15.67
CA ASP A 234 9.17 0.83 -15.43
C ASP A 234 10.41 1.56 -15.95
N ILE A 235 11.42 1.67 -15.09
CA ILE A 235 12.63 2.45 -15.34
C ILE A 235 13.83 1.50 -15.54
N ILE A 236 14.27 1.36 -16.79
CA ILE A 236 15.33 0.40 -17.12
C ILE A 236 16.73 1.02 -16.98
N SER A 237 16.91 2.35 -17.08
CA SER A 237 18.19 3.05 -16.86
C SER A 237 18.12 4.20 -15.84
N ALA A 238 19.23 4.47 -15.14
CA ALA A 238 19.32 5.62 -14.20
C ALA A 238 19.33 6.98 -14.91
N SER A 239 19.64 7.00 -16.22
CA SER A 239 19.55 8.17 -17.09
C SER A 239 18.12 8.67 -17.28
N ASP A 240 17.14 7.78 -17.17
CA ASP A 240 15.75 8.05 -17.54
C ASP A 240 15.03 8.87 -16.43
N LEU A 241 15.66 9.02 -15.26
CA LEU A 241 15.21 9.91 -14.18
C LEU A 241 15.28 11.40 -14.53
N TYR A 242 16.13 11.79 -15.48
CA TYR A 242 16.33 13.18 -15.88
C TYR A 242 15.72 13.54 -17.23
N ASP A 243 15.31 12.53 -18.01
CA ASP A 243 14.83 12.70 -19.37
C ASP A 243 13.34 12.36 -19.49
N PHE A 244 12.49 13.21 -18.90
CA PHE A 244 11.04 13.19 -19.11
C PHE A 244 10.63 13.60 -20.55
N SER A 245 11.59 13.81 -21.46
CA SER A 245 11.36 14.42 -22.78
C SER A 245 11.24 13.41 -23.93
N TYR A 246 11.68 12.18 -23.74
CA TYR A 246 11.26 11.05 -24.57
C TYR A 246 9.93 10.52 -24.02
N GLY A 247 8.88 10.56 -24.85
CA GLY A 247 7.51 10.25 -24.45
C GLY A 247 7.36 8.86 -23.81
N PHE A 248 6.29 8.71 -23.02
CA PHE A 248 5.88 7.46 -22.38
C PHE A 248 6.05 6.25 -23.33
N ASP A 249 7.03 5.38 -23.03
CA ASP A 249 7.18 4.09 -23.69
C ASP A 249 6.07 3.12 -23.21
N GLU A 250 5.98 1.92 -23.82
CA GLU A 250 5.01 0.87 -23.44
C GLU A 250 5.07 0.42 -21.96
N SER A 251 6.11 0.82 -21.22
CA SER A 251 6.24 0.62 -19.78
C SER A 251 5.17 1.36 -18.97
N PHE A 252 4.48 2.35 -19.55
CA PHE A 252 3.45 3.11 -18.85
C PHE A 252 2.14 2.35 -18.70
N ARG A 253 1.86 1.90 -17.47
CA ARG A 253 0.61 1.22 -17.09
C ARG A 253 -0.34 2.17 -16.38
N VAL A 254 -1.61 2.09 -16.75
CA VAL A 254 -2.70 2.78 -16.05
C VAL A 254 -3.64 1.75 -15.45
N ASN A 255 -3.77 1.79 -14.13
CA ASN A 255 -4.54 0.85 -13.36
C ASN A 255 -5.69 1.58 -12.68
N ILE A 256 -6.91 1.07 -12.82
CA ILE A 256 -8.11 1.64 -12.21
C ILE A 256 -8.78 0.56 -11.38
N GLY A 257 -9.19 0.90 -10.16
CA GLY A 257 -9.85 0.00 -9.23
C GLY A 257 -11.06 0.65 -8.57
N ALA A 258 -12.04 -0.17 -8.20
CA ALA A 258 -13.18 0.24 -7.40
C ALA A 258 -13.48 -0.81 -6.32
N GLU A 259 -13.85 -0.35 -5.14
CA GLU A 259 -14.21 -1.18 -4.00
C GLU A 259 -15.58 -0.76 -3.47
N VAL A 260 -16.47 -1.74 -3.30
CA VAL A 260 -17.79 -1.59 -2.67
C VAL A 260 -17.86 -2.50 -1.45
N SER A 261 -17.92 -1.91 -0.27
CA SER A 261 -17.93 -2.64 1.00
C SER A 261 -19.30 -2.58 1.64
N TYR A 262 -19.96 -3.71 1.79
CA TYR A 262 -21.23 -3.83 2.50
C TYR A 262 -21.01 -4.13 3.98
N LEU A 263 -21.31 -3.13 4.82
CA LEU A 263 -21.20 -3.19 6.29
C LEU A 263 -19.81 -3.62 6.80
N ASP A 264 -18.76 -3.35 6.03
CA ASP A 264 -17.38 -3.81 6.25
C ASP A 264 -17.22 -5.35 6.35
N VAL A 265 -18.26 -6.14 6.13
CA VAL A 265 -18.21 -7.62 6.19
C VAL A 265 -17.92 -8.22 4.82
N ILE A 266 -18.54 -7.68 3.77
CA ILE A 266 -18.36 -8.19 2.40
C ILE A 266 -17.84 -7.04 1.54
N ALA A 267 -16.74 -7.24 0.85
CA ALA A 267 -16.21 -6.30 -0.13
C ALA A 267 -16.29 -6.90 -1.53
N LEU A 268 -16.85 -6.15 -2.48
CA LEU A 268 -16.82 -6.47 -3.90
C LEU A 268 -15.87 -5.51 -4.59
N ARG A 269 -14.97 -6.06 -5.40
CA ARG A 269 -13.89 -5.30 -6.02
C ARG A 269 -13.83 -5.60 -7.51
N ALA A 270 -13.54 -4.58 -8.28
CA ALA A 270 -13.27 -4.70 -9.70
C ALA A 270 -12.16 -3.73 -10.09
N GLY A 271 -11.35 -4.13 -11.06
CA GLY A 271 -10.29 -3.28 -11.58
C GLY A 271 -9.93 -3.61 -13.02
N TYR A 272 -9.30 -2.65 -13.67
CA TYR A 272 -8.91 -2.72 -15.07
C TYR A 272 -7.48 -2.19 -15.24
N GLN A 273 -6.63 -2.98 -15.88
CA GLN A 273 -5.24 -2.63 -16.18
C GLN A 273 -5.13 -2.31 -17.67
N VAL A 274 -4.57 -1.15 -18.02
CA VAL A 274 -4.41 -0.65 -19.39
C VAL A 274 -2.92 -0.71 -19.78
N ASN A 275 -2.65 -1.01 -21.05
CA ASN A 275 -1.33 -1.12 -21.69
C ASN A 275 -0.53 -2.40 -21.39
N GLU A 276 -1.02 -3.31 -20.55
CA GLU A 276 -0.43 -4.64 -20.33
C GLU A 276 -1.42 -5.76 -20.72
N GLY A 277 -1.76 -5.83 -22.01
CA GLY A 277 -2.71 -6.83 -22.52
C GLY A 277 -4.16 -6.64 -22.08
N ASN A 278 -4.50 -5.48 -21.50
CA ASN A 278 -5.85 -5.06 -21.09
C ASN A 278 -6.58 -6.10 -20.23
N ARG A 279 -6.26 -6.15 -18.93
CA ARG A 279 -6.77 -7.17 -18.01
C ARG A 279 -7.95 -6.66 -17.18
N LEU A 280 -9.04 -7.43 -17.17
CA LEU A 280 -10.14 -7.25 -16.22
C LEU A 280 -9.88 -8.09 -14.98
N THR A 281 -9.98 -7.46 -13.81
CA THR A 281 -9.79 -8.08 -12.51
C THR A 281 -11.03 -7.91 -11.66
N MET A 282 -11.36 -8.93 -10.86
CA MET A 282 -12.51 -8.94 -9.96
C MET A 282 -12.13 -9.65 -8.67
N GLY A 283 -12.80 -9.35 -7.57
CA GLY A 283 -12.54 -10.02 -6.31
C GLY A 283 -13.62 -9.85 -5.27
N ILE A 284 -13.59 -10.73 -4.28
CA ILE A 284 -14.50 -10.72 -3.14
C ILE A 284 -13.67 -10.78 -1.87
N GLY A 285 -13.95 -9.88 -0.93
CA GLY A 285 -13.39 -9.86 0.40
C GLY A 285 -14.45 -10.24 1.43
N PHE A 286 -14.05 -11.00 2.44
CA PHE A 286 -14.86 -11.30 3.60
C PHE A 286 -14.09 -10.92 4.85
N ASN A 287 -14.64 -10.02 5.66
CA ASN A 287 -14.04 -9.58 6.90
C ASN A 287 -14.94 -9.96 8.07
N TYR A 288 -14.33 -10.55 9.10
CA TYR A 288 -15.05 -10.98 10.29
C TYR A 288 -14.20 -10.73 11.53
N VAL A 289 -14.80 -10.09 12.54
CA VAL A 289 -14.11 -9.72 13.77
C VAL A 289 -14.62 -10.59 14.92
N ILE A 290 -13.73 -11.35 15.53
CA ILE A 290 -14.01 -12.16 16.73
C ILE A 290 -13.17 -11.63 17.86
N GLN A 291 -13.83 -10.99 18.84
CA GLN A 291 -13.16 -10.41 19.99
C GLN A 291 -11.98 -9.52 19.56
N ASN A 292 -10.76 -9.94 19.87
CA ASN A 292 -9.52 -9.21 19.66
C ASN A 292 -8.80 -9.59 18.35
N VAL A 293 -9.45 -10.32 17.45
CA VAL A 293 -8.86 -10.74 16.16
C VAL A 293 -9.82 -10.45 15.02
N ALA A 294 -9.36 -9.68 14.03
CA ALA A 294 -10.06 -9.50 12.77
C ALA A 294 -9.44 -10.42 11.71
N PHE A 295 -10.28 -11.28 11.14
CA PHE A 295 -9.97 -12.19 10.05
C PHE A 295 -10.46 -11.57 8.75
N ASN A 296 -9.63 -11.58 7.72
CA ASN A 296 -10.00 -11.11 6.39
C ASN A 296 -9.57 -12.17 5.38
N ILE A 297 -10.46 -12.53 4.47
CA ILE A 297 -10.20 -13.46 3.38
C ILE A 297 -10.55 -12.72 2.09
N ASP A 298 -9.55 -12.50 1.25
CA ASP A 298 -9.70 -11.85 -0.03
C ASP A 298 -9.40 -12.85 -1.14
N THR A 299 -10.23 -12.86 -2.19
CA THR A 299 -9.99 -13.64 -3.40
C THR A 299 -9.95 -12.72 -4.60
N SER A 300 -9.14 -13.08 -5.60
CA SER A 300 -9.08 -12.37 -6.87
C SER A 300 -9.17 -13.32 -8.05
N TYR A 301 -9.74 -12.79 -9.12
CA TYR A 301 -9.80 -13.36 -10.46
C TYR A 301 -9.24 -12.31 -11.43
N ALA A 302 -8.33 -12.72 -12.28
CA ALA A 302 -7.79 -11.87 -13.34
C ALA A 302 -7.86 -12.60 -14.68
N ASP A 303 -8.50 -11.96 -15.66
CA ASP A 303 -8.53 -12.45 -17.03
C ASP A 303 -7.22 -12.10 -17.74
N SER A 304 -6.40 -13.10 -18.02
CA SER A 304 -5.10 -12.93 -18.70
C SER A 304 -5.19 -13.26 -20.21
N GLY A 305 -6.40 -13.26 -20.77
CA GLY A 305 -6.63 -13.45 -22.20
C GLY A 305 -6.21 -14.82 -22.70
N ILE A 306 -5.23 -14.87 -23.60
CA ILE A 306 -4.79 -16.10 -24.28
C ILE A 306 -4.18 -17.12 -23.31
N PHE A 307 -3.63 -16.66 -22.18
CA PHE A 307 -2.99 -17.54 -21.20
C PHE A 307 -3.97 -18.13 -20.16
N GLY A 308 -5.24 -17.76 -20.23
CA GLY A 308 -6.28 -18.20 -19.29
C GLY A 308 -6.36 -17.34 -18.03
N PRO A 309 -7.30 -17.65 -17.14
CA PRO A 309 -7.50 -16.88 -15.91
C PRO A 309 -6.45 -17.21 -14.84
N THR A 310 -6.12 -16.21 -14.03
CA THR A 310 -5.31 -16.40 -12.81
C THR A 310 -6.18 -16.15 -11.56
N TYR A 311 -5.85 -16.87 -10.49
CA TYR A 311 -6.61 -16.84 -9.25
C TYR A 311 -5.66 -16.59 -8.08
N SER A 312 -6.10 -15.78 -7.11
CA SER A 312 -5.37 -15.65 -5.86
C SER A 312 -6.30 -15.68 -4.66
N ILE A 313 -5.74 -16.12 -3.53
CA ILE A 313 -6.37 -16.08 -2.23
C ILE A 313 -5.39 -15.49 -1.21
N THR A 314 -5.87 -14.56 -0.41
CA THR A 314 -5.13 -13.93 0.68
C THR A 314 -5.91 -14.07 1.97
N MET A 315 -5.24 -14.54 3.02
CA MET A 315 -5.80 -14.60 4.37
C MET A 315 -5.01 -13.68 5.28
N SER A 316 -5.69 -12.79 5.98
CA SER A 316 -5.09 -11.78 6.84
C SER A 316 -5.68 -11.82 8.24
N PHE A 317 -4.80 -11.83 9.25
CA PHE A 317 -5.10 -11.84 10.67
C PHE A 317 -4.60 -10.53 11.28
N LYS A 318 -5.51 -9.70 11.77
CA LYS A 318 -5.20 -8.44 12.45
C LYS A 318 -5.48 -8.60 13.94
N LEU A 319 -4.45 -8.43 14.76
CA LEU A 319 -4.58 -8.50 16.22
C LEU A 319 -5.02 -7.13 16.75
N ILE A 320 -6.22 -7.07 17.33
CA ILE A 320 -6.85 -5.89 17.92
C ILE A 320 -6.84 -6.07 19.45
N PRO A 321 -5.79 -5.66 20.17
CA PRO A 321 -5.64 -5.96 21.60
C PRO A 321 -6.77 -5.45 22.52
N LYS A 322 -7.60 -4.50 22.05
CA LYS A 322 -8.77 -3.94 22.74
C LYS A 322 -9.84 -3.58 21.72
N ILE A 323 -11.06 -4.12 21.85
CA ILE A 323 -12.20 -3.70 21.02
C ILE A 323 -12.63 -2.32 21.51
N VAL A 324 -12.55 -1.32 20.63
CA VAL A 324 -13.07 0.03 20.90
C VAL A 324 -14.49 0.09 20.35
N THR A 325 -15.46 0.21 21.24
CA THR A 325 -16.88 0.33 20.87
C THR A 325 -17.17 1.71 20.26
N TYR A 326 -18.33 1.87 19.62
CA TYR A 326 -18.76 3.19 19.12
C TYR A 326 -18.89 4.21 20.27
N GLU A 327 -19.33 3.77 21.45
CA GLU A 327 -19.40 4.58 22.66
C GLU A 327 -18.02 5.02 23.13
N ASP A 328 -17.04 4.10 23.18
CA ASP A 328 -15.65 4.42 23.51
C ASP A 328 -15.05 5.46 22.54
N ARG A 329 -15.37 5.40 21.24
CA ARG A 329 -14.91 6.39 20.25
C ARG A 329 -15.50 7.77 20.49
N ILE A 330 -16.79 7.85 20.86
CA ILE A 330 -17.45 9.12 21.19
C ILE A 330 -16.79 9.73 22.43
N GLU A 331 -16.58 8.93 23.48
CA GLU A 331 -15.96 9.39 24.72
C GLU A 331 -14.50 9.82 24.49
N ALA A 332 -13.73 9.02 23.74
CA ALA A 332 -12.36 9.38 23.35
C ALA A 332 -12.32 10.72 22.60
N GLN A 333 -13.25 10.95 21.65
CA GLN A 333 -13.36 12.20 20.92
C GLN A 333 -13.79 13.38 21.79
N SER A 334 -14.62 13.15 22.81
CA SER A 334 -15.01 14.15 23.81
C SER A 334 -13.81 14.60 24.64
N HIS A 335 -13.09 13.64 25.25
CA HIS A 335 -11.87 13.89 26.00
C HIS A 335 -10.79 14.56 25.14
N TYR A 336 -10.66 14.17 23.87
CA TYR A 336 -9.68 14.78 22.96
C TYR A 336 -9.96 16.27 22.74
N LYS A 337 -11.24 16.64 22.57
CA LYS A 337 -11.65 18.06 22.47
C LYS A 337 -11.38 18.82 23.77
N MET A 338 -11.60 18.19 24.92
CA MET A 338 -11.27 18.78 26.23
C MET A 338 -9.76 18.99 26.40
N GLY A 339 -8.93 18.01 26.01
CA GLY A 339 -7.47 18.13 26.04
C GLY A 339 -6.96 19.30 25.19
N ILE A 340 -7.51 19.49 23.99
CA ILE A 340 -7.20 20.67 23.16
C ILE A 340 -7.60 21.97 23.87
N LYS A 341 -8.79 22.00 24.51
CA LYS A 341 -9.26 23.18 25.23
C LYS A 341 -8.32 23.56 26.37
N TYR A 342 -7.85 22.60 27.16
CA TYR A 342 -6.88 22.83 28.24
C TYR A 342 -5.51 23.27 27.72
N PHE A 343 -5.06 22.67 26.61
CA PHE A 343 -3.83 23.10 25.95
C PHE A 343 -3.90 24.56 25.51
N VAL A 344 -5.01 24.99 24.89
CA VAL A 344 -5.24 26.39 24.48
C VAL A 344 -5.34 27.34 25.69
N SER A 345 -5.84 26.87 26.84
CA SER A 345 -5.83 27.64 28.09
C SER A 345 -4.50 27.61 28.84
N ASN A 346 -3.45 27.04 28.25
CA ASN A 346 -2.12 26.90 28.82
C ASN A 346 -2.06 26.04 30.10
N ASP A 347 -3.02 25.14 30.29
CA ASP A 347 -3.04 24.14 31.36
C ASP A 347 -2.55 22.80 30.80
N LEU A 348 -1.23 22.63 30.80
CA LEU A 348 -0.57 21.46 30.21
C LEU A 348 -0.85 20.18 31.00
N GLU A 349 -1.00 20.26 32.31
CA GLU A 349 -1.22 19.07 33.15
C GLU A 349 -2.62 18.50 32.93
N ALA A 350 -3.64 19.36 32.90
CA ALA A 350 -5.00 18.96 32.54
C ALA A 350 -5.06 18.45 31.09
N ALA A 351 -4.38 19.10 30.15
CA ALA A 351 -4.31 18.64 28.76
C ALA A 351 -3.71 17.24 28.63
N ILE A 352 -2.58 16.97 29.29
CA ILE A 352 -1.94 15.65 29.31
C ILE A 352 -2.88 14.59 29.90
N ASN A 353 -3.59 14.92 30.99
CA ASN A 353 -4.51 13.97 31.62
C ASN A 353 -5.71 13.66 30.73
N GLU A 354 -6.30 14.65 30.07
CA GLU A 354 -7.38 14.41 29.10
C GLU A 354 -6.90 13.60 27.89
N PHE A 355 -5.70 13.84 27.38
CA PHE A 355 -5.16 13.04 26.28
C PHE A 355 -4.84 11.60 26.72
N LYS A 356 -4.42 11.36 27.97
CA LYS A 356 -4.33 10.01 28.52
C LYS A 356 -5.69 9.34 28.59
N LEU A 357 -6.74 10.04 29.02
CA LEU A 357 -8.10 9.50 29.04
C LEU A 357 -8.57 9.16 27.62
N THR A 358 -8.30 10.02 26.63
CA THR A 358 -8.54 9.70 25.22
C THR A 358 -7.89 8.37 24.82
N ARG A 359 -6.62 8.17 25.19
CA ARG A 359 -5.90 6.92 24.93
C ARG A 359 -6.47 5.72 25.71
N ASP A 360 -6.91 5.93 26.94
CA ASP A 360 -7.45 4.86 27.76
C ASP A 360 -8.80 4.36 27.20
N TYR A 361 -9.64 5.26 26.67
CA TYR A 361 -10.86 4.92 25.96
C TYR A 361 -10.58 4.30 24.59
N ASP A 362 -9.79 4.99 23.75
CA ASP A 362 -9.35 4.51 22.43
C ASP A 362 -7.82 4.48 22.35
N PRO A 363 -7.17 3.34 22.66
CA PRO A 363 -5.72 3.20 22.57
C PRO A 363 -5.16 3.39 21.17
N TYR A 364 -6.03 3.34 20.15
CA TYR A 364 -5.68 3.52 18.74
C TYR A 364 -6.03 4.91 18.24
N TYR A 365 -6.44 5.82 19.13
CA TYR A 365 -6.74 7.19 18.75
C TYR A 365 -5.51 7.83 18.13
N LYS A 366 -5.64 8.28 16.88
CA LYS A 366 -4.50 8.63 16.04
C LYS A 366 -3.61 9.70 16.70
N ASN A 367 -2.30 9.41 16.79
CA ASN A 367 -1.25 10.30 17.32
C ASN A 367 -1.42 10.71 18.79
N ILE A 368 -2.23 10.01 19.59
CA ILE A 368 -2.48 10.39 20.97
C ILE A 368 -1.25 10.27 21.86
N ASP A 369 -0.49 9.18 21.75
CA ASP A 369 0.73 8.97 22.54
C ASP A 369 1.79 10.03 22.23
N ARG A 370 1.91 10.42 20.94
CA ARG A 370 2.82 11.47 20.51
C ARG A 370 2.45 12.81 21.13
N LYS A 371 1.18 13.20 21.09
CA LYS A 371 0.71 14.42 21.74
C LYS A 371 1.01 14.44 23.24
N ILE A 372 0.83 13.32 23.92
CA ILE A 372 1.16 13.20 25.34
C ILE A 372 2.67 13.40 25.57
N GLU A 373 3.51 12.84 24.71
CA GLU A 373 4.96 12.98 24.78
C GLU A 373 5.42 14.42 24.50
N ASP A 374 4.92 15.03 23.42
CA ASP A 374 5.25 16.41 23.03
C ASP A 374 4.87 17.40 24.15
N LEU A 375 3.71 17.21 24.80
CA LEU A 375 3.28 18.05 25.92
C LEU A 375 4.15 17.85 27.17
N ARG A 376 4.64 16.64 27.42
CA ARG A 376 5.60 16.38 28.50
C ARG A 376 6.94 17.05 28.24
N GLU A 377 7.40 17.03 26.99
CA GLU A 377 8.62 17.74 26.59
C GLU A 377 8.48 19.25 26.82
N ILE A 378 7.36 19.84 26.37
CA ILE A 378 7.05 21.26 26.63
C ILE A 378 7.02 21.55 28.14
N GLN A 379 6.37 20.70 28.93
CA GLN A 379 6.30 20.86 30.39
C GLN A 379 7.69 20.82 31.03
N ASN A 380 8.57 19.91 30.59
CA ASN A 380 9.95 19.83 31.07
C ASN A 380 10.75 21.10 30.72
N LEU A 381 10.64 21.57 29.47
CA LEU A 381 11.30 22.80 29.01
C LEU A 381 10.84 24.03 29.79
N MET A 382 9.54 24.12 30.12
CA MET A 382 9.02 25.21 30.96
C MET A 382 9.59 25.17 32.38
N GLN A 383 9.71 23.99 32.99
CA GLN A 383 10.33 23.84 34.31
C GLN A 383 11.82 24.18 34.29
N GLU A 384 12.53 23.84 33.23
CA GLU A 384 13.95 24.17 33.06
C GLU A 384 14.15 25.68 32.90
N ASN A 385 13.34 26.34 32.07
CA ASN A 385 13.36 27.80 31.93
C ASN A 385 13.07 28.51 33.26
N GLN A 386 12.10 28.02 34.04
CA GLN A 386 11.79 28.61 35.34
C GLN A 386 12.96 28.49 36.32
N LYS A 387 13.68 27.36 36.33
CA LYS A 387 14.89 27.19 37.14
C LYS A 387 16.01 28.14 36.71
N LEU A 388 16.22 28.29 35.40
CA LEU A 388 17.20 29.22 34.84
C LEU A 388 16.87 30.67 35.22
N GLU A 389 15.60 31.07 35.15
CA GLU A 389 15.15 32.40 35.60
C GLU A 389 15.43 32.63 37.08
N GLU A 390 15.13 31.65 37.94
CA GLU A 390 15.44 31.71 39.37
C GLU A 390 16.95 31.79 39.66
N GLU A 391 17.78 31.10 38.87
CA GLU A 391 19.24 31.17 38.97
C GLU A 391 19.79 32.54 38.55
N ILE A 392 19.28 33.10 37.44
CA ILE A 392 19.64 34.45 36.99
C ILE A 392 19.24 35.49 38.04
N GLN A 393 18.06 35.35 38.64
CA GLN A 393 17.55 36.28 39.64
C GLN A 393 18.29 36.18 40.99
N LYS A 394 18.97 35.05 41.27
CA LYS A 394 19.89 34.90 42.41
C LYS A 394 21.29 35.46 42.15
N GLN A 395 21.66 35.64 40.88
CA GLN A 395 22.96 36.19 40.47
C GLN A 395 22.94 37.72 40.28
N GLN A 396 21.75 38.31 40.13
CA GLN A 396 21.50 39.76 40.19
C GLN A 396 21.26 40.22 41.62
#